data_AF-A0A6V7WTP4-F1
#
_entry.id   AF-A0A6V7WTP4-F1
#
_cell.length_a   1.000
_cell.length_b   1.000
_cell.length_c   1.000
_cell.angle_alpha   90.00
_cell.angle_beta   90.00
_cell.angle_gamma   90.00
#
_symmetry.space_group_name_H-M   'P 1'
#
loop_
_entity.id
_entity.type
_entity.pdbx_description
1 polymer ?
#
loop_
_entity_poly.entity_id
_entity_poly.type
_entity_poly.pdbx_seq_one_letter_code
_entity_poly.pdbx_strand_id
1 'polypeptide(L)'
;MISSEWTAEDFPVVREKIANSLNERMRDWDSNKNLILSTILDPHYKLFYFDEFQHDRFRDYLLLEVEKIALKSINEDNETEIPQFEDIEMQMHNDDPFEEFLRERSILMPFSQPSPSIADAKAQAAGQVTEYLNTPRFEGRSADFWKNPLNAAKFPLLLPLVRKYHSAPMSSSECERVFSVAKYILDDRRKSITMENLEKQLFLHENLLIYGFKIE
;
A
#
# COMPACT_ATOMS: atom_id res chain seq x y z
N MET A 1 23.00 -41.15 2.43
CA MET A 1 22.63 -41.69 1.11
C MET A 1 21.72 -40.68 0.43
N ILE A 2 22.29 -39.73 -0.34
CA ILE A 2 21.53 -38.95 -1.32
C ILE A 2 22.37 -39.04 -2.58
N SER A 3 22.03 -40.03 -3.40
CA SER A 3 22.59 -40.21 -4.74
C SER A 3 21.40 -40.50 -5.63
N SER A 4 20.77 -39.44 -6.12
CA SER A 4 19.98 -39.50 -7.35
C SER A 4 20.52 -38.39 -8.22
N GLU A 5 21.44 -38.76 -9.11
CA GLU A 5 21.84 -37.89 -10.21
C GLU A 5 20.59 -37.55 -11.02
N TRP A 6 20.29 -36.26 -11.13
CA TRP A 6 19.17 -35.78 -11.94
C TRP A 6 19.44 -36.13 -13.40
N THR A 7 18.53 -36.87 -14.02
CA THR A 7 18.62 -37.26 -15.43
C THR A 7 18.01 -36.18 -16.32
N ALA A 8 18.39 -36.14 -17.60
CA ALA A 8 17.83 -35.19 -18.57
C ALA A 8 16.31 -35.35 -18.77
N GLU A 9 15.74 -36.51 -18.40
CA GLU A 9 14.31 -36.83 -18.45
C GLU A 9 13.52 -36.29 -17.24
N ASP A 10 14.18 -35.97 -16.13
CA ASP A 10 13.54 -35.40 -14.94
C ASP A 10 13.13 -33.93 -15.14
N PHE A 11 13.86 -33.20 -15.99
CA PHE A 11 13.61 -31.79 -16.27
C PHE A 11 12.26 -31.52 -16.96
N PRO A 12 11.86 -32.26 -18.00
CA PRO A 12 10.52 -32.17 -18.58
C PRO A 12 9.40 -32.42 -17.56
N VAL A 13 9.54 -33.46 -16.72
CA VAL A 13 8.51 -33.84 -15.74
C VAL A 13 8.37 -32.79 -14.64
N VAL A 14 9.49 -32.26 -14.13
CA VAL A 14 9.46 -31.17 -13.13
C VAL A 14 8.85 -29.90 -13.73
N ARG A 15 9.23 -29.54 -14.96
CA ARG A 15 8.66 -28.38 -15.67
C ARG A 15 7.15 -28.52 -15.83
N GLU A 16 6.68 -29.69 -16.26
CA GLU A 16 5.25 -29.96 -16.43
C GLU A 16 4.49 -29.85 -15.09
N LYS A 17 5.03 -30.42 -14.02
CA LYS A 17 4.44 -30.30 -12.67
C LYS A 17 4.37 -28.85 -12.19
N ILE A 18 5.42 -28.06 -12.42
CA ILE A 18 5.43 -26.62 -12.07
C ILE A 18 4.38 -25.87 -12.89
N ALA A 19 4.31 -26.11 -14.20
CA ALA A 19 3.34 -25.47 -15.08
C ALA A 19 1.90 -25.81 -14.68
N ASN A 20 1.59 -27.09 -14.43
CA ASN A 20 0.28 -27.52 -13.99
C ASN A 20 -0.10 -26.91 -12.64
N SER A 21 0.82 -26.95 -11.66
CA SER A 21 0.59 -26.31 -10.35
C SER A 21 0.40 -24.80 -10.45
N LEU A 22 1.10 -24.12 -11.35
CA LEU A 22 0.91 -22.70 -11.58
C LEU A 22 -0.46 -22.41 -12.21
N ASN A 23 -0.84 -23.18 -13.23
CA ASN A 23 -2.14 -23.04 -13.89
C ASN A 23 -3.31 -23.29 -12.94
N GLU A 24 -3.19 -24.27 -12.05
CA GLU A 24 -4.21 -24.54 -11.04
C GLU A 24 -4.32 -23.41 -10.01
N ARG A 25 -3.18 -22.89 -9.51
CA ARG A 25 -3.16 -21.82 -8.51
C ARG A 25 -3.55 -20.46 -9.07
N MET A 26 -3.18 -20.19 -10.32
CA MET A 26 -3.52 -18.96 -11.04
C MET A 26 -4.81 -19.10 -11.84
N ARG A 27 -5.59 -20.16 -11.61
CA ARG A 27 -6.90 -20.30 -12.21
C ARG A 27 -7.77 -19.11 -11.80
N ASP A 28 -8.54 -18.59 -12.75
CA ASP A 28 -9.47 -17.48 -12.54
C ASP A 28 -8.81 -16.21 -11.95
N TRP A 29 -7.53 -16.00 -12.24
CA TRP A 29 -6.78 -14.81 -11.79
C TRP A 29 -7.45 -13.51 -12.23
N ASP A 30 -8.12 -13.53 -13.39
CA ASP A 30 -8.86 -12.42 -14.00
C ASP A 30 -10.16 -12.07 -13.26
N SER A 31 -10.56 -12.91 -12.31
CA SER A 31 -11.66 -12.64 -11.37
C SER A 31 -11.15 -12.11 -10.03
N ASN A 32 -9.86 -12.29 -9.72
CA ASN A 32 -9.28 -11.83 -8.46
C ASN A 32 -8.87 -10.36 -8.53
N LYS A 33 -9.73 -9.49 -8.00
CA LYS A 33 -9.51 -8.04 -7.94
C LYS A 33 -8.18 -7.64 -7.30
N ASN A 34 -7.66 -8.39 -6.32
CA ASN A 34 -6.39 -8.04 -5.67
C ASN A 34 -5.19 -8.22 -6.61
N LEU A 35 -5.17 -9.30 -7.40
CA LEU A 35 -4.11 -9.56 -8.38
C LEU A 35 -4.17 -8.53 -9.52
N ILE A 36 -5.38 -8.22 -9.97
CA ILE A 36 -5.60 -7.23 -11.03
C ILE A 36 -5.15 -5.84 -10.56
N LEU A 37 -5.66 -5.36 -9.43
CA LEU A 37 -5.34 -4.01 -8.95
C LEU A 37 -3.88 -3.84 -8.56
N SER A 38 -3.26 -4.84 -7.93
CA SER A 38 -1.82 -4.79 -7.64
C SER A 38 -0.98 -4.65 -8.91
N THR A 39 -1.37 -5.32 -10.00
CA THR A 39 -0.70 -5.24 -11.30
C THR A 39 -0.94 -3.89 -11.99
N ILE A 40 -2.19 -3.39 -12.02
CA ILE A 40 -2.50 -2.10 -12.66
C ILE A 40 -1.79 -0.94 -11.95
N LEU A 41 -1.74 -0.98 -10.61
CA LEU A 41 -1.05 0.02 -9.80
C LEU A 41 0.48 -0.07 -9.89
N ASP A 42 1.03 -1.09 -10.56
CA ASP A 42 2.44 -1.10 -10.90
C ASP A 42 2.71 -0.24 -12.16
N PRO A 43 3.56 0.80 -12.07
CA PRO A 43 3.86 1.68 -13.19
C PRO A 43 4.58 1.00 -14.37
N HIS A 44 5.15 -0.20 -14.17
CA HIS A 44 5.75 -1.00 -15.24
C HIS A 44 4.70 -1.74 -16.06
N TYR A 45 3.69 -2.28 -15.38
CA TYR A 45 2.74 -3.21 -15.98
C TYR A 45 1.49 -2.50 -16.46
N LYS A 46 0.84 -1.73 -15.59
CA LYS A 46 -0.45 -1.07 -15.85
C LYS A 46 -1.44 -2.04 -16.50
N LEU A 47 -1.99 -1.71 -17.67
CA LEU A 47 -2.86 -2.59 -18.46
C LEU A 47 -2.10 -3.39 -19.54
N PHE A 48 -0.81 -3.14 -19.74
CA PHE A 48 -0.06 -3.64 -20.90
C PHE A 48 0.02 -5.17 -20.98
N TYR A 49 0.01 -5.85 -19.82
CA TYR A 49 0.14 -7.31 -19.74
C TYR A 49 -1.22 -8.03 -19.71
N PHE A 50 -2.32 -7.28 -19.81
CA PHE A 50 -3.66 -7.84 -19.94
C PHE A 50 -4.11 -7.77 -21.38
N ASP A 51 -4.99 -8.69 -21.75
CA ASP A 51 -5.62 -8.67 -23.06
C ASP A 51 -6.51 -7.43 -23.19
N GLU A 52 -6.51 -6.81 -24.37
CA GLU A 52 -7.22 -5.55 -24.63
C GLU A 52 -8.72 -5.61 -24.29
N PHE A 53 -9.35 -6.77 -24.49
CA PHE A 53 -10.78 -6.96 -24.18
C PHE A 53 -11.09 -6.88 -22.67
N GLN A 54 -10.08 -7.01 -21.80
CA GLN A 54 -10.23 -6.89 -20.35
C GLN A 54 -9.94 -5.48 -19.84
N HIS A 55 -9.34 -4.61 -20.67
CA HIS A 55 -8.85 -3.29 -20.23
C HIS A 55 -9.95 -2.43 -19.63
N ASP A 56 -11.12 -2.38 -20.27
CA ASP A 56 -12.25 -1.60 -19.78
C ASP A 56 -12.74 -2.12 -18.42
N ARG A 57 -12.95 -3.43 -18.30
CA ARG A 57 -13.36 -4.07 -17.04
C ARG A 57 -12.37 -3.80 -15.89
N PHE A 58 -11.09 -3.88 -16.20
CA PHE A 58 -10.01 -3.70 -15.21
C PHE A 58 -9.81 -2.23 -14.84
N ARG A 59 -10.00 -1.32 -15.80
CA ARG A 59 -10.09 0.12 -15.55
C ARG A 59 -11.25 0.45 -14.63
N ASP A 60 -12.42 -0.14 -14.84
CA ASP A 60 -13.60 0.06 -14.00
C ASP A 60 -13.36 -0.42 -12.56
N TYR A 61 -12.63 -1.54 -12.39
CA TYR A 61 -12.23 -2.02 -11.05
C TYR A 61 -11.37 -1.01 -10.30
N LEU A 62 -10.42 -0.37 -11.00
CA LEU A 62 -9.56 0.66 -10.41
C LEU A 62 -10.38 1.92 -10.11
N LEU A 63 -11.16 2.39 -11.09
CA LEU A 63 -12.01 3.58 -10.95
C LEU A 63 -12.92 3.47 -9.74
N LEU A 64 -13.60 2.33 -9.57
CA LEU A 64 -14.49 2.10 -8.44
C LEU A 64 -13.78 2.16 -7.08
N GLU A 65 -12.51 1.74 -6.97
CA GLU A 65 -11.76 1.89 -5.72
C GLU A 65 -11.26 3.32 -5.49
N VAL A 66 -10.89 4.04 -6.55
CA VAL A 66 -10.46 5.45 -6.46
C VAL A 66 -11.64 6.34 -6.09
N GLU A 67 -12.83 6.10 -6.68
CA GLU A 67 -14.06 6.81 -6.31
C GLU A 67 -14.41 6.59 -4.84
N LYS A 68 -14.27 5.37 -4.30
CA LYS A 68 -14.50 5.12 -2.87
C LYS A 68 -13.60 5.97 -1.98
N ILE A 69 -12.34 6.16 -2.36
CA ILE A 69 -11.41 7.03 -1.62
C ILE A 69 -11.85 8.49 -1.74
N ALA A 70 -12.18 8.95 -2.93
CA ALA A 70 -12.60 10.33 -3.18
C ALA A 70 -13.91 10.70 -2.45
N LEU A 71 -14.84 9.75 -2.33
CA LEU A 71 -16.08 9.94 -1.56
C LEU A 71 -15.83 9.90 -0.06
N LYS A 72 -14.88 9.08 0.40
CA LYS A 72 -14.51 9.02 1.80
C LYS A 72 -13.92 10.34 2.29
N SER A 73 -13.08 11.00 1.50
CA SER A 73 -12.55 12.33 1.86
C SER A 73 -13.65 13.39 1.99
N ILE A 74 -14.68 13.37 1.14
CA ILE A 74 -15.83 14.30 1.27
C ILE A 74 -16.59 14.06 2.58
N ASN A 75 -16.77 12.79 2.98
CA ASN A 75 -17.51 12.47 4.19
C ASN A 75 -16.72 12.81 5.46
N GLU A 76 -15.40 12.59 5.45
CA GLU A 76 -14.50 12.98 6.55
C GLU A 76 -14.43 14.51 6.72
N ASP A 77 -14.56 15.28 5.64
CA ASP A 77 -14.66 16.74 5.71
C ASP A 77 -16.01 17.24 6.27
N ASN A 78 -17.08 16.42 6.16
CA ASN A 78 -18.42 16.74 6.69
C ASN A 78 -18.64 16.25 8.13
N GLU A 79 -17.86 15.26 8.58
CA GLU A 79 -17.81 14.79 9.97
C GLU A 79 -16.59 15.39 10.67
N THR A 80 -16.55 16.72 10.83
CA THR A 80 -15.66 17.34 11.82
C THR A 80 -16.19 17.04 13.23
N GLU A 81 -16.13 15.78 13.67
CA GLU A 81 -15.83 15.53 15.08
C GLU A 81 -14.40 16.03 15.28
N ILE A 82 -14.29 17.29 15.69
CA ILE A 82 -13.09 17.87 16.26
C ILE A 82 -12.61 16.85 17.31
N PRO A 83 -11.46 16.17 17.12
CA PRO A 83 -10.87 15.46 18.24
C PRO A 83 -10.65 16.52 19.29
N GLN A 84 -11.27 16.35 20.47
CA GLN A 84 -10.87 17.10 21.66
C GLN A 84 -9.40 16.78 21.89
N PHE A 85 -8.52 17.59 21.29
CA PHE A 85 -7.18 17.78 21.79
C PHE A 85 -7.38 18.37 23.17
N GLU A 86 -7.25 17.52 24.19
CA GLU A 86 -6.99 17.96 25.54
C GLU A 86 -5.86 18.99 25.47
N ASP A 87 -6.14 20.16 26.07
CA ASP A 87 -5.28 21.32 26.09
C ASP A 87 -3.84 20.96 26.43
N ILE A 88 -2.98 20.90 25.43
CA ILE A 88 -1.56 21.18 25.60
C ILE A 88 -1.37 22.59 25.08
N GLU A 89 -1.50 23.55 25.99
CA GLU A 89 -1.04 24.93 25.78
C GLU A 89 0.45 24.89 25.41
N MET A 90 0.74 24.88 24.11
CA MET A 90 2.04 25.26 23.60
C MET A 90 1.85 26.60 22.88
N GLN A 91 1.99 27.68 23.66
CA GLN A 91 2.02 29.04 23.15
C GLN A 91 3.20 29.18 22.17
N MET A 92 2.94 29.05 20.88
CA MET A 92 3.75 29.67 19.84
C MET A 92 3.06 30.95 19.41
N HIS A 93 3.47 32.07 20.00
CA HIS A 93 3.14 33.39 19.50
C HIS A 93 3.89 33.57 18.17
N ASN A 94 3.21 33.33 17.04
CA ASN A 94 3.74 33.69 15.72
C ASN A 94 3.37 35.17 15.49
N ASP A 95 4.35 36.06 15.66
CA ASP A 95 4.25 37.50 15.38
C ASP A 95 4.26 37.82 13.88
N ASP A 96 3.51 37.08 13.05
CA ASP A 96 3.34 37.45 11.64
C ASP A 96 2.08 38.30 11.47
N PRO A 97 2.20 39.63 11.32
CA PRO A 97 1.05 40.52 11.10
C PRO A 97 0.30 40.20 9.80
N PHE A 98 0.89 39.45 8.86
CA PHE A 98 0.20 38.99 7.66
C PHE A 98 -0.77 37.83 7.95
N GLU A 99 -0.41 36.91 8.84
CA GLU A 99 -1.29 35.82 9.29
C GLU A 99 -2.46 36.35 10.12
N GLU A 100 -2.23 37.35 10.97
CA GLU A 100 -3.30 38.00 11.72
C GLU A 100 -4.28 38.74 10.79
N PHE A 101 -3.76 39.45 9.78
CA PHE A 101 -4.58 40.07 8.74
C PHE A 101 -5.40 39.05 7.94
N LEU A 102 -4.80 37.92 7.57
CA LEU A 102 -5.52 36.83 6.89
C LEU A 102 -6.60 36.23 7.78
N ARG A 103 -6.32 36.01 9.08
CA ARG A 103 -7.26 35.46 10.06
C ARG A 103 -8.47 36.37 10.26
N GLU A 104 -8.24 37.67 10.47
CA GLU A 104 -9.31 38.67 10.58
C GLU A 104 -10.20 38.71 9.32
N ARG A 105 -9.57 38.57 8.14
CA ARG A 105 -10.29 38.62 6.86
C ARG A 105 -11.04 37.33 6.55
N SER A 106 -10.55 36.17 6.98
CA SER A 106 -11.25 34.89 6.88
C SER A 106 -12.51 34.79 7.76
N ILE A 107 -12.59 35.59 8.83
CA ILE A 107 -13.81 35.70 9.67
C ILE A 107 -14.88 36.55 8.97
N LEU A 108 -14.48 37.53 8.17
CA LEU A 108 -15.39 38.49 7.50
C LEU A 108 -15.83 38.05 6.10
N MET A 109 -15.08 37.15 5.45
CA MET A 109 -15.51 36.47 4.24
C MET A 109 -15.53 34.98 4.54
N PRO A 110 -16.70 34.35 4.75
CA PRO A 110 -16.77 32.91 4.64
C PRO A 110 -16.40 32.61 3.19
N PHE A 111 -15.15 32.17 2.98
CA PHE A 111 -14.79 31.50 1.74
C PHE A 111 -15.76 30.34 1.64
N SER A 112 -16.79 30.53 0.82
CA SER A 112 -17.55 29.43 0.27
C SER A 112 -16.57 28.74 -0.67
N GLN A 113 -15.62 27.97 -0.14
CA GLN A 113 -15.08 26.90 -0.94
C GLN A 113 -16.31 26.08 -1.33
N PRO A 114 -16.64 25.96 -2.63
CA PRO A 114 -17.67 25.02 -3.01
C PRO A 114 -17.20 23.68 -2.45
N SER A 115 -17.95 23.14 -1.48
CA SER A 115 -17.72 21.78 -1.04
C SER A 115 -17.72 20.92 -2.30
N PRO A 116 -16.65 20.15 -2.58
CA PRO A 116 -16.54 19.42 -3.82
C PRO A 116 -17.79 18.55 -3.95
N SER A 117 -18.56 18.78 -5.01
CA SER A 117 -19.75 17.97 -5.25
C SER A 117 -19.33 16.51 -5.39
N ILE A 118 -20.22 15.59 -5.04
CA ILE A 118 -20.04 14.16 -5.33
C ILE A 118 -19.67 13.93 -6.80
N ALA A 119 -20.24 14.75 -7.70
CA ALA A 119 -19.91 14.73 -9.12
C ALA A 119 -18.46 15.15 -9.40
N ASP A 120 -17.96 16.17 -8.70
CA ASP A 120 -16.59 16.69 -8.87
C ASP A 120 -15.56 15.68 -8.38
N ALA A 121 -15.81 15.03 -7.23
CA ALA A 121 -14.92 14.00 -6.71
C ALA A 121 -14.84 12.76 -7.63
N LYS A 122 -15.95 12.34 -8.23
CA LYS A 122 -15.96 11.28 -9.23
C LYS A 122 -15.23 11.69 -10.51
N ALA A 123 -15.43 12.92 -10.98
CA ALA A 123 -14.71 13.45 -12.13
C ALA A 123 -13.19 13.51 -11.87
N GLN A 124 -12.78 13.92 -10.67
CA GLN A 124 -11.37 13.94 -10.25
C GLN A 124 -10.78 12.52 -10.20
N ALA A 125 -11.52 11.55 -9.65
CA ALA A 125 -11.12 10.15 -9.64
C ALA A 125 -10.91 9.60 -11.07
N ALA A 126 -11.87 9.84 -11.96
CA ALA A 126 -11.79 9.44 -13.36
C ALA A 126 -10.62 10.09 -14.11
N GLY A 127 -10.38 11.38 -13.83
CA GLY A 127 -9.24 12.13 -14.38
C GLY A 127 -7.90 11.50 -13.98
N GLN A 128 -7.69 11.25 -12.68
CA GLN A 128 -6.44 10.66 -12.19
C GLN A 128 -6.19 9.25 -12.73
N VAL A 129 -7.22 8.40 -12.79
CA VAL A 129 -7.09 7.04 -13.35
C VAL A 129 -6.68 7.11 -14.81
N THR A 130 -7.35 7.95 -15.59
CA THR A 130 -7.05 8.10 -17.03
C THR A 130 -5.65 8.65 -17.25
N GLU A 131 -5.24 9.65 -16.49
CA GLU A 131 -3.91 10.23 -16.59
C GLU A 131 -2.80 9.25 -16.19
N TYR A 132 -2.99 8.49 -15.11
CA TYR A 132 -2.03 7.48 -14.67
C TYR A 132 -1.83 6.37 -15.73
N LEU A 133 -2.93 5.86 -16.29
CA LEU A 133 -2.89 4.83 -17.31
C LEU A 133 -2.22 5.31 -18.61
N ASN A 134 -2.40 6.59 -18.96
CA ASN A 134 -1.79 7.21 -20.15
C ASN A 134 -0.33 7.65 -19.95
N THR A 135 0.14 7.75 -18.71
CA THR A 135 1.55 8.08 -18.43
C THR A 135 2.45 6.98 -19.02
N PRO A 136 3.65 7.28 -19.54
CA PRO A 136 4.58 6.25 -19.98
C PRO A 136 4.89 5.24 -18.87
N ARG A 137 5.32 4.04 -19.28
CA ARG A 137 5.79 3.02 -18.34
C ARG A 137 7.05 3.51 -17.65
N PHE A 138 7.15 3.22 -16.36
CA PHE A 138 8.38 3.44 -15.61
C PHE A 138 9.31 2.23 -15.81
N GLU A 139 10.62 2.43 -15.81
CA GLU A 139 11.61 1.35 -16.01
C GLU A 139 12.42 1.04 -14.71
N GLY A 140 12.15 1.77 -13.62
CA GLY A 140 12.88 1.65 -12.35
C GLY A 140 12.26 0.67 -11.34
N ARG A 141 12.26 1.01 -10.04
CA ARG A 141 11.46 0.25 -9.07
C ARG A 141 10.11 0.91 -8.88
N SER A 142 9.05 0.11 -8.84
CA SER A 142 7.67 0.59 -8.63
C SER A 142 7.56 1.51 -7.40
N ALA A 143 8.27 1.17 -6.31
CA ALA A 143 8.34 1.98 -5.10
C ALA A 143 8.96 3.37 -5.32
N ASP A 144 9.95 3.51 -6.20
CA ASP A 144 10.63 4.79 -6.45
C ASP A 144 9.71 5.75 -7.20
N PHE A 145 8.87 5.23 -8.09
CA PHE A 145 7.83 6.02 -8.78
C PHE A 145 6.85 6.61 -7.78
N TRP A 146 6.32 5.80 -6.85
CA TRP A 146 5.32 6.24 -5.87
C TRP A 146 5.90 7.06 -4.71
N LYS A 147 7.19 6.88 -4.38
CA LYS A 147 7.91 7.71 -3.39
C LYS A 147 8.32 9.07 -3.93
N ASN A 148 8.34 9.27 -5.25
CA ASN A 148 8.65 10.57 -5.84
C ASN A 148 7.58 11.60 -5.44
N PRO A 149 7.95 12.73 -4.80
CA PRO A 149 6.99 13.74 -4.34
C PRO A 149 6.14 14.32 -5.48
N LEU A 150 6.67 14.39 -6.70
CA LEU A 150 5.93 14.88 -7.87
C LEU A 150 4.80 13.93 -8.26
N ASN A 151 5.06 12.62 -8.28
CA ASN A 151 4.05 11.61 -8.60
C ASN A 151 3.05 11.46 -7.46
N ALA A 152 3.51 11.56 -6.22
CA ALA A 152 2.67 11.52 -5.04
C ALA A 152 1.66 12.70 -5.01
N ALA A 153 2.12 13.91 -5.35
CA ALA A 153 1.26 15.09 -5.49
C ALA A 153 0.33 15.00 -6.71
N LYS A 154 0.78 14.34 -7.79
CA LYS A 154 0.01 14.16 -9.01
C LYS A 154 -1.13 13.14 -8.87
N PHE A 155 -0.91 12.09 -8.09
CA PHE A 155 -1.84 10.96 -7.95
C PHE A 155 -2.24 10.70 -6.49
N PRO A 156 -2.80 11.69 -5.77
CA PRO A 156 -3.10 11.57 -4.35
C PRO A 156 -4.14 10.48 -4.04
N LEU A 157 -5.08 10.21 -4.95
CA LEU A 157 -6.13 9.20 -4.73
C LEU A 157 -5.64 7.77 -4.99
N LEU A 158 -4.55 7.60 -5.75
CA LEU A 158 -3.98 6.28 -6.04
C LEU A 158 -3.03 5.80 -4.94
N LEU A 159 -2.34 6.71 -4.23
CA LEU A 159 -1.39 6.35 -3.17
C LEU A 159 -1.97 5.44 -2.07
N PRO A 160 -3.20 5.67 -1.54
CA PRO A 160 -3.77 4.77 -0.54
C PRO A 160 -4.03 3.37 -1.10
N LEU A 161 -4.40 3.26 -2.39
CA LEU A 161 -4.57 1.96 -3.05
C LEU A 161 -3.23 1.27 -3.24
N VAL A 162 -2.19 1.99 -3.65
CA VAL A 162 -0.83 1.44 -3.78
C VAL A 162 -0.38 0.86 -2.44
N ARG A 163 -0.52 1.62 -1.35
CA ARG A 163 -0.20 1.13 0.00
C ARG A 163 -1.01 -0.11 0.37
N LYS A 164 -2.31 -0.14 0.04
CA LYS A 164 -3.19 -1.29 0.31
C LYS A 164 -2.76 -2.53 -0.47
N TYR A 165 -2.60 -2.42 -1.79
CA TYR A 165 -2.37 -3.58 -2.67
C TYR A 165 -0.90 -4.03 -2.76
N HIS A 166 0.06 -3.14 -2.48
CA HIS A 166 1.50 -3.47 -2.45
C HIS A 166 2.05 -3.71 -1.04
N SER A 167 1.20 -3.72 -0.01
CA SER A 167 1.64 -4.05 1.37
C SER A 167 1.86 -5.54 1.60
N ALA A 168 1.25 -6.40 0.77
CA ALA A 168 1.39 -7.83 0.92
C ALA A 168 2.83 -8.27 0.63
N PRO A 169 3.52 -8.94 1.56
CA PRO A 169 4.83 -9.51 1.29
C PRO A 169 4.70 -10.61 0.22
N MET A 170 5.65 -10.65 -0.70
CA MET A 170 5.66 -11.62 -1.81
C MET A 170 5.83 -13.07 -1.33
N SER A 171 6.38 -13.30 -0.13
CA SER A 171 6.58 -14.65 0.40
C SER A 171 6.53 -14.71 1.92
N SER A 172 6.42 -15.94 2.45
CA SER A 172 6.51 -16.25 3.88
C SER A 172 7.93 -16.08 4.45
N SER A 173 8.93 -15.72 3.63
CA SER A 173 10.33 -15.58 4.07
C SER A 173 10.49 -14.62 5.24
N GLU A 174 9.68 -13.57 5.29
CA GLU A 174 9.71 -12.61 6.40
C GLU A 174 9.18 -13.24 7.69
N CYS A 175 8.12 -14.06 7.61
CA CYS A 175 7.65 -14.86 8.76
C CYS A 175 8.68 -15.91 9.19
N GLU A 176 9.36 -16.56 8.25
CA GLU A 176 10.44 -17.52 8.54
C GLU A 176 11.64 -16.85 9.21
N ARG A 177 11.96 -15.60 8.86
CA ARG A 177 12.98 -14.81 9.55
C ARG A 177 12.59 -14.57 11.00
N VAL A 178 11.34 -14.18 11.25
CA VAL A 178 10.80 -14.01 12.61
C VAL A 178 10.85 -15.33 13.40
N PHE A 179 10.51 -16.47 12.79
CA PHE A 179 10.64 -17.78 13.44
C PHE A 179 12.09 -18.19 13.71
N SER A 180 13.01 -17.81 12.82
CA SER A 180 14.44 -18.02 13.03
C SER A 180 14.95 -17.22 14.23
N VAL A 181 14.47 -15.98 14.41
CA VAL A 181 14.73 -15.16 15.60
C VAL A 181 14.13 -15.80 16.86
N ALA A 182 12.88 -16.27 16.79
CA ALA A 182 12.22 -16.94 17.90
C ALA A 182 13.02 -18.15 18.41
N LYS A 183 13.73 -18.87 17.53
CA LYS A 183 14.63 -19.96 17.92
C LYS A 183 15.79 -19.51 18.80
N TYR A 184 16.32 -18.30 18.62
CA TYR A 184 17.37 -17.77 19.51
C TYR A 184 16.83 -17.37 20.88
N ILE A 185 15.59 -16.91 20.94
CA ILE A 185 14.93 -16.54 22.21
C ILE A 185 14.54 -17.81 22.99
N LEU A 186 14.03 -18.82 22.29
CA LEU A 186 13.69 -20.14 22.82
C LEU A 186 14.91 -21.08 22.79
N ASP A 187 15.96 -20.72 23.54
CA ASP A 187 17.12 -21.61 23.73
C ASP A 187 16.80 -22.75 24.73
N ASP A 188 17.54 -23.86 24.65
CA ASP A 188 17.39 -25.03 25.51
C ASP A 188 17.53 -24.72 27.01
N ARG A 189 18.14 -23.57 27.34
CA ARG A 189 18.29 -23.08 28.72
C ARG A 189 17.11 -22.26 29.22
N ARG A 190 16.18 -21.85 28.34
CA ARG A 190 15.02 -20.99 28.64
C ARG A 190 13.68 -21.74 28.52
N LYS A 191 13.61 -22.96 29.08
CA LYS A 191 12.41 -23.83 29.02
C LYS A 191 11.20 -23.32 29.81
N SER A 192 11.35 -22.28 30.63
CA SER A 192 10.27 -21.72 31.46
C SER A 192 9.64 -20.44 30.90
N ILE A 193 9.99 -20.03 29.67
CA ILE A 193 9.37 -18.87 29.05
C ILE A 193 7.94 -19.21 28.62
N THR A 194 6.98 -18.39 29.01
CA THR A 194 5.59 -18.53 28.55
C THR A 194 5.45 -18.04 27.11
N MET A 195 4.46 -18.57 26.38
CA MET A 195 4.17 -18.16 25.00
C MET A 195 3.94 -16.64 24.89
N GLU A 196 3.22 -16.06 25.85
CA GLU A 196 2.94 -14.61 25.90
C GLU A 196 4.22 -13.77 26.07
N ASN A 197 5.17 -14.24 26.90
CA ASN A 197 6.44 -13.54 27.08
C ASN A 197 7.35 -13.69 25.86
N LEU A 198 7.30 -14.83 25.16
CA LEU A 198 8.01 -15.02 23.89
C LEU A 198 7.49 -14.03 22.84
N GLU A 199 6.17 -13.91 22.70
CA GLU A 199 5.55 -12.98 21.75
C GLU A 199 5.95 -11.52 22.05
N LYS A 200 5.91 -11.10 23.32
CA LYS A 200 6.37 -9.75 23.72
C LYS A 200 7.84 -9.51 23.38
N GLN A 201 8.72 -10.47 23.64
CA GLN A 201 10.14 -10.35 23.31
C GLN A 201 10.39 -10.29 21.81
N LEU A 202 9.67 -11.11 21.04
CA LEU A 202 9.77 -11.12 19.58
C LEU A 202 9.26 -9.82 18.98
N PHE A 203 8.13 -9.32 19.48
CA PHE A 203 7.59 -8.01 19.10
C PHE A 203 8.60 -6.90 19.37
N LEU A 204 9.18 -6.84 20.57
CA LEU A 204 10.17 -5.82 20.90
C LEU A 204 11.41 -5.94 20.01
N HIS A 205 11.93 -7.15 19.80
CA HIS A 205 13.11 -7.38 18.96
C HIS A 205 12.92 -6.84 17.54
N GLU A 206 11.87 -7.27 16.85
CA GLU A 206 11.63 -6.87 15.45
C GLU A 206 11.35 -5.37 15.33
N ASN A 207 10.57 -4.79 16.24
CA ASN A 207 10.23 -3.37 16.17
C ASN A 207 11.43 -2.48 16.49
N LEU A 208 12.31 -2.86 17.42
CA LEU A 208 13.51 -2.07 17.74
C LEU A 208 14.44 -1.94 16.51
N LEU A 209 14.56 -3.00 15.71
CA LEU A 209 15.32 -2.97 14.45
C LEU A 209 14.73 -1.98 13.44
N ILE A 210 13.38 -1.90 13.35
CA ILE A 210 12.68 -0.95 12.47
C ILE A 210 12.98 0.51 12.89
N TYR A 211 13.06 0.77 14.20
CA TYR A 211 13.41 2.09 14.74
C TYR A 211 14.91 2.42 14.65
N GLY A 212 15.73 1.53 14.08
CA GLY A 212 17.16 1.78 13.86
C GLY A 212 18.06 1.48 15.06
N PHE A 213 17.55 0.79 16.09
CA PHE A 213 18.39 0.29 17.16
C PHE A 213 19.19 -0.91 16.66
N LYS A 214 20.52 -0.87 16.85
CA LYS A 214 21.38 -2.02 16.58
C LYS A 214 21.35 -2.93 17.80
N ILE A 215 20.96 -4.18 17.59
CA ILE A 215 21.07 -5.23 18.59
C ILE A 215 22.43 -5.87 18.36
N GLU A 216 23.40 -5.57 19.23
CA GLU A 216 24.74 -6.20 19.25
C GLU A 216 24.69 -7.64 19.79
#